data_AF-A0A6M1ZC98-F1
#
_entry.id   AF-A0A6M1ZC98-F1
#
_cell.length_a   1.000
_cell.length_b   1.000
_cell.length_c   1.000
_cell.angle_alpha   90.00
_cell.angle_beta   90.00
_cell.angle_gamma   90.00
#
_symmetry.space_group_name_H-M   'P 1'
#
loop_
_entity.id
_entity.type
_entity.pdbx_description
1 polymer ?
#
loop_
_entity_poly.entity_id
_entity_poly.type
_entity_poly.pdbx_seq_one_letter_code
_entity_poly.pdbx_strand_id
1 'polypeptide(L)'
;MTQLVIADNLKAELEQFLKKNKKADIITAYLFFLEIKFNIQPVLFIRDKIIYKSKDELLKKLEAEGKLWRETEIKIQFQRANVNELTTKIYICPFTGKVFGNNTHPNPQDAIYDWVAKCPENTERAGGLRVKRFFVSEDPEVIRNYITAPKEPVAKTVYSSVITGKLYNSKTSVIEDFKKNQIKTIPLVQVPSQNRFQIEEVFLQFIQDHLQEDKLSSFVEELSNHPEFSKYVEGWLEEETVADEE
;
A
#
# COMPACT_ATOMS: atom_id res chain seq x y z
N MET A 1 29.19 31.03 -16.32
CA MET A 1 29.49 30.59 -14.95
C MET A 1 28.36 31.07 -14.05
N THR A 2 27.42 30.20 -13.71
CA THR A 2 26.39 30.50 -12.71
C THR A 2 26.97 30.22 -11.33
N GLN A 3 27.24 31.28 -10.56
CA GLN A 3 27.74 31.16 -9.18
C GLN A 3 26.77 30.32 -8.34
N LEU A 4 27.33 29.32 -7.68
CA LEU A 4 26.59 28.30 -6.93
C LEU A 4 26.37 28.82 -5.51
N VAL A 5 25.42 29.73 -5.30
CA VAL A 5 25.21 30.32 -3.96
C VAL A 5 24.59 29.29 -3.01
N ILE A 6 25.31 28.95 -1.93
CA ILE A 6 24.79 28.08 -0.87
C ILE A 6 24.00 28.94 0.13
N ALA A 7 22.71 28.69 0.28
CA ALA A 7 21.86 29.37 1.25
C ALA A 7 22.25 28.98 2.70
N ASP A 8 22.10 29.90 3.66
CA ASP A 8 22.58 29.68 5.05
C ASP A 8 21.91 28.49 5.75
N ASN A 9 20.65 28.18 5.42
CA ASN A 9 19.97 26.99 5.93
C ASN A 9 20.64 25.69 5.43
N LEU A 10 21.10 25.67 4.18
CA LEU A 10 21.83 24.53 3.60
C LEU A 10 23.20 24.37 4.24
N LYS A 11 23.87 25.47 4.60
CA LYS A 11 25.17 25.44 5.28
C LYS A 11 25.05 24.74 6.64
N ALA A 12 24.06 25.12 7.44
CA ALA A 12 23.87 24.52 8.76
C ALA A 12 23.63 23.00 8.68
N GLU A 13 22.81 22.54 7.73
CA GLU A 13 22.55 21.11 7.53
C GLU A 13 23.78 20.36 6.99
N LEU A 14 24.52 20.95 6.06
CA LEU A 14 25.76 20.39 5.52
C LEU A 14 26.86 20.30 6.60
N GLU A 15 27.00 21.32 7.43
CA GLU A 15 27.98 21.34 8.53
C GLU A 15 27.65 20.25 9.57
N GLN A 16 26.37 20.09 9.92
CA GLN A 16 25.93 19.00 10.80
C GLN A 16 26.20 17.62 10.18
N PHE A 17 25.97 17.47 8.88
CA PHE A 17 26.23 16.22 8.18
C PHE A 17 27.72 15.87 8.19
N LEU A 18 28.61 16.82 7.88
CA LEU A 18 30.06 16.61 7.86
C LEU A 18 30.63 16.38 9.27
N LYS A 19 30.10 17.06 10.30
CA LYS A 19 30.47 16.80 11.71
C LYS A 19 30.14 15.36 12.13
N LYS A 20 29.00 14.84 11.65
CA LYS A 20 28.55 13.46 11.94
C LYS A 20 29.33 12.43 11.12
N ASN A 21 29.68 12.76 9.87
CA ASN A 21 30.39 11.91 8.93
C ASN A 21 31.78 12.48 8.62
N LYS A 22 32.69 12.37 9.60
CA LYS A 22 34.05 12.98 9.51
C LYS A 22 34.94 12.47 8.37
N LYS A 23 34.57 11.34 7.74
CA LYS A 23 35.27 10.72 6.61
C LYS A 23 34.39 10.75 5.33
N ALA A 24 33.54 11.75 5.20
CA ALA A 24 32.71 11.88 4.01
C ALA A 24 33.55 12.45 2.86
N ASP A 25 33.64 11.71 1.77
CA ASP A 25 34.31 12.13 0.53
C ASP A 25 33.54 13.29 -0.14
N ILE A 26 34.19 14.01 -1.06
CA ILE A 26 33.58 15.13 -1.82
C ILE A 26 32.25 14.71 -2.46
N ILE A 27 32.23 13.55 -3.10
CA ILE A 27 31.04 13.01 -3.80
C ILE A 27 29.90 12.81 -2.80
N THR A 28 30.20 12.24 -1.63
CA THR A 28 29.20 12.00 -0.58
C THR A 28 28.61 13.31 -0.04
N ALA A 29 29.47 14.30 0.23
CA ALA A 29 29.04 15.63 0.67
C ALA A 29 28.22 16.35 -0.40
N TYR A 30 28.62 16.23 -1.66
CA TYR A 30 27.93 16.85 -2.79
C TYR A 30 26.56 16.20 -3.06
N LEU A 31 26.47 14.87 -3.00
CA LEU A 31 25.18 14.17 -3.12
C LEU A 31 24.22 14.57 -1.99
N PHE A 32 24.71 14.72 -0.76
CA PHE A 32 23.88 15.23 0.34
C PHE A 32 23.40 16.67 0.06
N PHE A 33 24.28 17.53 -0.44
CA PHE A 33 23.91 18.89 -0.85
C PHE A 33 22.85 18.91 -1.95
N LEU A 34 22.97 18.06 -2.98
CA LEU A 34 21.97 17.93 -4.05
C LEU A 34 20.62 17.45 -3.53
N GLU A 35 20.62 16.52 -2.57
CA GLU A 35 19.41 16.00 -1.94
C GLU A 35 18.57 17.13 -1.34
N ILE A 36 19.20 18.02 -0.59
CA ILE A 36 18.51 19.15 0.04
C ILE A 36 18.19 20.25 -0.99
N LYS A 37 19.16 20.63 -1.84
CA LYS A 37 19.01 21.72 -2.81
C LYS A 37 17.85 21.48 -3.79
N PHE A 38 17.69 20.25 -4.26
CA PHE A 38 16.64 19.87 -5.21
C PHE A 38 15.45 19.16 -4.56
N ASN A 39 15.43 19.05 -3.21
CA ASN A 39 14.42 18.32 -2.43
C ASN A 39 14.15 16.91 -3.00
N ILE A 40 15.23 16.19 -3.29
CA ILE A 40 15.17 14.85 -3.87
C ILE A 40 14.95 13.86 -2.74
N GLN A 41 13.98 12.96 -2.89
CA GLN A 41 13.71 11.91 -1.91
C GLN A 41 13.67 10.57 -2.64
N PRO A 42 14.85 9.97 -2.87
CA PRO A 42 14.93 8.74 -3.63
C PRO A 42 14.11 7.64 -2.97
N VAL A 43 13.42 6.88 -3.79
CA VAL A 43 12.58 5.78 -3.32
C VAL A 43 12.81 4.51 -4.10
N LEU A 44 13.04 3.43 -3.36
CA LEU A 44 13.13 2.08 -3.89
C LEU A 44 11.73 1.48 -3.99
N PHE A 45 11.35 1.12 -5.21
CA PHE A 45 10.20 0.27 -5.45
C PHE A 45 10.61 -1.19 -5.26
N ILE A 46 10.10 -1.83 -4.20
CA ILE A 46 10.57 -3.16 -3.75
C ILE A 46 10.32 -4.24 -4.80
N ARG A 47 9.18 -4.18 -5.49
CA ARG A 47 8.74 -5.20 -6.44
C ARG A 47 9.67 -5.29 -7.64
N ASP A 48 9.92 -4.14 -8.28
CA ASP A 48 10.68 -4.06 -9.52
C ASP A 48 12.16 -3.80 -9.26
N LYS A 49 12.55 -3.54 -8.00
CA LYS A 49 13.95 -3.28 -7.59
C LYS A 49 14.54 -2.05 -8.31
N ILE A 50 13.70 -1.06 -8.61
CA ILE A 50 14.09 0.19 -9.27
C ILE A 50 14.03 1.34 -8.27
N ILE A 51 15.05 2.20 -8.30
CA ILE A 51 15.14 3.44 -7.51
C ILE A 51 14.68 4.60 -8.39
N TYR A 52 13.70 5.35 -7.88
CA TYR A 52 13.15 6.54 -8.51
C TYR A 52 13.58 7.78 -7.73
N LYS A 53 13.65 8.94 -8.40
CA LYS A 53 14.02 10.23 -7.79
C LYS A 53 13.05 10.69 -6.70
N SER A 54 11.75 10.42 -6.86
CA SER A 54 10.72 10.82 -5.89
C SER A 54 9.52 9.87 -5.88
N LYS A 55 8.75 9.93 -4.78
CA LYS A 55 7.47 9.20 -4.63
C LYS A 55 6.47 9.59 -5.71
N ASP A 56 6.39 10.88 -6.02
CA ASP A 56 5.38 11.41 -6.94
C ASP A 56 5.69 11.02 -8.39
N GLU A 57 6.96 10.98 -8.78
CA GLU A 57 7.35 10.48 -10.10
C GLU A 57 7.05 8.98 -10.26
N LEU A 58 7.33 8.18 -9.24
CA LEU A 58 6.97 6.76 -9.23
C LEU A 58 5.46 6.56 -9.39
N LEU A 59 4.66 7.31 -8.62
CA LEU A 59 3.20 7.23 -8.70
C LEU A 59 2.68 7.65 -10.07
N LYS A 60 3.16 8.77 -10.62
CA LYS A 60 2.76 9.24 -11.96
C LYS A 60 3.06 8.21 -13.04
N LYS A 61 4.24 7.57 -13.00
CA LYS A 61 4.60 6.50 -13.95
C LYS A 61 3.68 5.28 -13.80
N LEU A 62 3.48 4.80 -12.58
CA LEU A 62 2.62 3.64 -12.34
C LEU A 62 1.14 3.89 -12.65
N GLU A 63 0.67 5.13 -12.47
CA GLU A 63 -0.67 5.54 -12.87
C GLU A 63 -0.80 5.63 -14.39
N ALA A 64 0.17 6.21 -15.09
CA ALA A 64 0.20 6.27 -16.54
C ALA A 64 0.22 4.88 -17.19
N GLU A 65 0.89 3.91 -16.55
CA GLU A 65 0.95 2.51 -17.00
C GLU A 65 -0.27 1.67 -16.55
N GLY A 66 -1.17 2.22 -15.73
CA GLY A 66 -2.31 1.47 -15.18
C GLY A 66 -1.91 0.31 -14.25
N LYS A 67 -0.70 0.36 -13.67
CA LYS A 67 -0.13 -0.68 -12.81
C LYS A 67 -0.37 -0.45 -11.31
N LEU A 68 -1.07 0.62 -10.92
CA LEU A 68 -1.30 0.92 -9.52
C LEU A 68 -2.60 0.30 -8.98
N TRP A 69 -3.73 0.54 -9.66
CA TRP A 69 -5.04 0.06 -9.28
C TRP A 69 -5.91 -0.29 -10.49
N ARG A 70 -6.92 -1.13 -10.27
CA ARG A 70 -8.01 -1.38 -11.23
C ARG A 70 -9.34 -1.15 -10.56
N GLU A 71 -10.25 -0.52 -11.28
CA GLU A 71 -11.64 -0.41 -10.85
C GLU A 71 -12.34 -1.75 -11.12
N THR A 72 -13.06 -2.26 -10.14
CA THR A 72 -13.71 -3.57 -10.21
C THR A 72 -15.08 -3.47 -9.58
N GLU A 73 -16.10 -3.92 -10.28
CA GLU A 73 -17.45 -4.02 -9.75
C GLU A 73 -17.65 -5.39 -9.11
N ILE A 74 -17.97 -5.42 -7.82
CA ILE A 74 -18.34 -6.65 -7.12
C ILE A 74 -19.85 -6.71 -7.00
N LYS A 75 -20.44 -7.77 -7.56
CA LYS A 75 -21.85 -8.09 -7.39
C LYS A 75 -22.02 -8.90 -6.10
N ILE A 76 -22.56 -8.26 -5.08
CA ILE A 76 -22.87 -8.92 -3.82
C ILE A 76 -24.24 -9.56 -3.98
N GLN A 77 -24.27 -10.88 -4.15
CA GLN A 77 -25.52 -11.64 -4.11
C GLN A 77 -25.97 -11.79 -2.66
N PHE A 78 -27.22 -11.40 -2.39
CA PHE A 78 -27.85 -11.73 -1.11
C PHE A 78 -28.21 -13.22 -1.08
N GLN A 79 -28.24 -13.80 0.12
CA GLN A 79 -28.43 -15.23 0.35
C GLN A 79 -29.58 -15.82 -0.48
N ARG A 80 -29.41 -17.09 -0.88
CA ARG A 80 -30.46 -17.89 -1.52
C ARG A 80 -31.74 -17.85 -0.67
N ALA A 81 -32.88 -17.70 -1.32
CA ALA A 81 -34.18 -17.75 -0.65
C ALA A 81 -34.33 -19.09 0.08
N ASN A 82 -34.85 -19.07 1.31
CA ASN A 82 -35.04 -20.29 2.12
C ASN A 82 -36.22 -21.15 1.64
N VAL A 83 -37.13 -20.56 0.87
CA VAL A 83 -38.31 -21.20 0.27
C VAL A 83 -38.43 -20.67 -1.16
N ASN A 84 -38.72 -21.54 -2.12
CA ASN A 84 -38.91 -21.17 -3.53
C ASN A 84 -40.18 -21.85 -4.09
N GLU A 85 -40.49 -21.60 -5.36
CA GLU A 85 -41.71 -22.13 -6.02
C GLU A 85 -41.73 -23.67 -6.12
N LEU A 86 -40.58 -24.32 -6.03
CA LEU A 86 -40.44 -25.78 -6.08
C LEU A 86 -40.50 -26.42 -4.68
N THR A 87 -40.62 -25.63 -3.61
CA THR A 87 -40.69 -26.15 -2.24
C THR A 87 -42.06 -26.80 -2.00
N THR A 88 -42.06 -28.08 -1.64
CA THR A 88 -43.30 -28.82 -1.34
C THR A 88 -43.53 -29.01 0.17
N LYS A 89 -42.49 -28.81 0.98
CA LYS A 89 -42.54 -28.98 2.43
C LYS A 89 -41.64 -27.96 3.11
N ILE A 90 -42.15 -27.33 4.16
CA ILE A 90 -41.42 -26.34 4.95
C ILE A 90 -41.34 -26.72 6.42
N TYR A 91 -40.26 -26.28 7.05
CA TYR A 91 -40.01 -26.42 8.48
C TYR A 91 -39.90 -25.02 9.09
N ILE A 92 -40.69 -24.72 10.11
CA ILE A 92 -40.85 -23.37 10.67
C ILE A 92 -40.37 -23.36 12.12
N CYS A 93 -39.46 -22.43 12.43
CA CYS A 93 -39.01 -22.17 13.79
C CYS A 93 -40.12 -21.41 14.55
N PRO A 94 -40.63 -21.94 15.67
CA PRO A 94 -41.78 -21.36 16.38
C PRO A 94 -41.42 -20.07 17.14
N PHE A 95 -40.13 -19.81 17.36
CA PHE A 95 -39.65 -18.65 18.11
C PHE A 95 -39.39 -17.46 17.18
N THR A 96 -38.59 -17.68 16.12
CA THR A 96 -38.15 -16.62 15.19
C THR A 96 -39.01 -16.49 13.93
N GLY A 97 -39.92 -17.44 13.68
CA GLY A 97 -40.66 -17.53 12.42
C GLY A 97 -39.80 -17.90 11.20
N LYS A 98 -38.50 -18.20 11.38
CA LYS A 98 -37.61 -18.58 10.27
C LYS A 98 -38.03 -19.91 9.65
N VAL A 99 -38.08 -19.96 8.32
CA VAL A 99 -38.56 -21.11 7.55
C VAL A 99 -37.44 -21.74 6.74
N PHE A 100 -37.47 -23.06 6.59
CA PHE A 100 -36.54 -23.86 5.81
C PHE A 100 -37.32 -24.77 4.85
N GLY A 101 -37.09 -24.63 3.55
CA GLY A 101 -37.70 -25.49 2.52
C GLY A 101 -36.96 -26.82 2.35
N ASN A 102 -37.69 -27.86 1.95
CA ASN A 102 -37.14 -29.20 1.74
C ASN A 102 -36.14 -29.32 0.58
N ASN A 103 -36.18 -28.40 -0.37
CA ASN A 103 -35.34 -28.39 -1.56
C ASN A 103 -34.24 -27.31 -1.54
N THR A 104 -34.25 -26.39 -0.56
CA THR A 104 -33.27 -25.30 -0.44
C THR A 104 -32.06 -25.68 0.40
N HIS A 105 -32.18 -26.74 1.22
CA HIS A 105 -31.14 -27.25 2.11
C HIS A 105 -30.92 -28.75 1.88
N PRO A 106 -29.68 -29.26 1.89
CA PRO A 106 -29.40 -30.70 1.72
C PRO A 106 -30.10 -31.59 2.76
N ASN A 107 -30.17 -31.13 4.02
CA ASN A 107 -31.02 -31.71 5.05
C ASN A 107 -31.76 -30.59 5.82
N PRO A 108 -33.04 -30.34 5.51
CA PRO A 108 -33.80 -29.24 6.09
C PRO A 108 -34.13 -29.45 7.58
N GLN A 109 -34.25 -30.71 8.03
CA GLN A 109 -34.54 -31.04 9.42
C GLN A 109 -33.34 -30.71 10.31
N ASP A 110 -32.14 -31.13 9.90
CA ASP A 110 -30.91 -30.80 10.64
C ASP A 110 -30.67 -29.28 10.67
N ALA A 111 -30.92 -28.60 9.55
CA ALA A 111 -30.77 -27.15 9.45
C ALA A 111 -31.67 -26.40 10.44
N ILE A 112 -32.94 -26.81 10.58
CA ILE A 112 -33.83 -26.22 11.58
C ILE A 112 -33.48 -26.65 13.01
N TYR A 113 -33.05 -27.90 13.21
CA TYR A 113 -32.59 -28.39 14.52
C TYR A 113 -31.40 -27.58 15.04
N ASP A 114 -30.40 -27.32 14.19
CA ASP A 114 -29.23 -26.50 14.52
C ASP A 114 -29.61 -25.05 14.79
N TRP A 115 -30.54 -24.50 13.99
CA TRP A 115 -31.05 -23.15 14.18
C TRP A 115 -31.76 -22.99 15.53
N VAL A 116 -32.69 -23.88 15.87
CA VAL A 116 -33.47 -23.83 17.12
C VAL A 116 -32.57 -24.04 18.35
N ALA A 117 -31.51 -24.85 18.24
CA ALA A 117 -30.53 -25.03 19.31
C ALA A 117 -29.73 -23.75 19.62
N LYS A 118 -29.33 -23.00 18.57
CA LYS A 118 -28.53 -21.78 18.69
C LYS A 118 -29.39 -20.51 18.83
N CYS A 119 -30.70 -20.61 18.64
CA CYS A 119 -31.63 -19.49 18.66
C CYS A 119 -31.60 -18.75 20.03
N PRO A 120 -31.32 -17.43 20.05
CA PRO A 120 -31.29 -16.65 21.28
C PRO A 120 -32.69 -16.45 21.89
N GLU A 121 -33.74 -16.44 21.06
CA GLU A 121 -35.15 -16.27 21.48
C GLU A 121 -35.77 -17.56 22.07
N ASN A 122 -35.07 -18.70 21.98
CA ASN A 122 -35.51 -19.95 22.58
C ASN A 122 -35.16 -19.98 24.08
N THR A 123 -36.13 -19.56 24.89
CA THR A 123 -36.07 -19.55 26.37
C THR A 123 -36.55 -20.85 27.00
N GLU A 124 -37.21 -21.73 26.23
CA GLU A 124 -37.76 -22.98 26.73
C GLU A 124 -36.67 -24.03 26.95
N ARG A 125 -36.65 -24.61 28.15
CA ARG A 125 -35.71 -25.68 28.53
C ARG A 125 -36.45 -26.92 29.01
N ALA A 126 -36.05 -28.09 28.52
CA ALA A 126 -36.46 -29.39 29.03
C ALA A 126 -35.21 -30.13 29.51
N GLY A 127 -35.18 -30.54 30.78
CA GLY A 127 -34.03 -31.25 31.36
C GLY A 127 -32.71 -30.45 31.34
N GLY A 128 -32.78 -29.11 31.38
CA GLY A 128 -31.60 -28.23 31.34
C GLY A 128 -31.09 -27.88 29.93
N LEU A 129 -31.59 -28.55 28.88
CA LEU A 129 -31.25 -28.28 27.48
C LEU A 129 -32.36 -27.49 26.78
N ARG A 130 -32.00 -26.68 25.77
CA ARG A 130 -32.98 -25.93 24.96
C ARG A 130 -33.89 -26.89 24.20
N VAL A 131 -35.20 -26.62 24.23
CA VAL A 131 -36.19 -27.45 23.54
C VAL A 131 -36.01 -27.32 22.04
N LYS A 132 -35.90 -28.46 21.35
CA LYS A 132 -35.69 -28.55 19.90
C LYS A 132 -37.00 -28.91 19.19
N ARG A 133 -37.97 -28.00 19.21
CA ARG A 133 -39.27 -28.17 18.52
C ARG A 133 -39.37 -27.26 17.29
N PHE A 134 -40.06 -27.74 16.26
CA PHE A 134 -40.42 -26.96 15.08
C PHE A 134 -41.74 -27.41 14.49
N PHE A 135 -42.37 -26.54 13.70
CA PHE A 135 -43.55 -26.87 12.93
C PHE A 135 -43.17 -27.36 11.54
N VAL A 136 -44.00 -28.23 10.99
CA VAL A 136 -43.86 -28.76 9.63
C VAL A 136 -45.17 -28.47 8.91
N SER A 137 -45.08 -27.88 7.72
CA SER A 137 -46.24 -27.65 6.86
C SER A 137 -45.96 -28.17 5.45
N GLU A 138 -46.96 -28.83 4.88
CA GLU A 138 -47.02 -29.26 3.48
C GLU A 138 -48.16 -28.55 2.73
N ASP A 139 -48.82 -27.60 3.41
CA ASP A 139 -49.93 -26.83 2.84
C ASP A 139 -49.40 -25.82 1.80
N PRO A 140 -49.83 -25.94 0.52
CA PRO A 140 -49.39 -25.04 -0.54
C PRO A 140 -49.69 -23.55 -0.27
N GLU A 141 -50.78 -23.22 0.41
CA GLU A 141 -51.14 -21.82 0.70
C GLU A 141 -50.20 -21.21 1.74
N VAL A 142 -49.87 -21.99 2.77
CA VAL A 142 -48.89 -21.59 3.79
C VAL A 142 -47.50 -21.43 3.16
N ILE A 143 -47.08 -22.36 2.30
CA ILE A 143 -45.78 -22.31 1.62
C ILE A 143 -45.65 -21.05 0.75
N ARG A 144 -46.69 -20.70 0.00
CA ARG A 144 -46.70 -19.49 -0.85
C ARG A 144 -46.44 -18.21 -0.06
N ASN A 145 -46.97 -18.10 1.15
CA ASN A 145 -46.76 -16.92 2.01
C ASN A 145 -45.28 -16.73 2.43
N TYR A 146 -44.46 -17.78 2.34
CA TYR A 146 -43.04 -17.73 2.69
C TYR A 146 -42.09 -17.63 1.50
N ILE A 147 -42.61 -17.66 0.26
CA ILE A 147 -41.79 -17.45 -0.94
C ILE A 147 -41.40 -15.97 -0.99
N THR A 148 -40.13 -15.68 -0.72
CA THR A 148 -39.59 -14.32 -0.83
C THR A 148 -38.94 -14.15 -2.19
N ALA A 149 -39.26 -13.05 -2.88
CA ALA A 149 -38.57 -12.68 -4.11
C ALA A 149 -37.06 -12.51 -3.86
N PRO A 150 -36.19 -12.98 -4.77
CA PRO A 150 -34.75 -12.80 -4.64
C PRO A 150 -34.43 -11.31 -4.59
N LYS A 151 -33.66 -10.87 -3.58
CA LYS A 151 -33.15 -9.50 -3.55
C LYS A 151 -32.16 -9.31 -4.69
N GLU A 152 -32.32 -8.21 -5.42
CA GLU A 152 -31.39 -7.87 -6.49
C GLU A 152 -29.96 -7.75 -5.95
N PRO A 153 -28.96 -8.28 -6.67
CA PRO A 153 -27.58 -8.17 -6.26
C PRO A 153 -27.16 -6.70 -6.21
N VAL A 154 -26.57 -6.27 -5.10
CA VAL A 154 -26.03 -4.92 -5.00
C VAL A 154 -24.65 -4.90 -5.64
N ALA A 155 -24.53 -4.14 -6.72
CA ALA A 155 -23.25 -3.77 -7.31
C ALA A 155 -22.53 -2.78 -6.41
N LYS A 156 -21.27 -3.07 -6.06
CA LYS A 156 -20.38 -2.11 -5.41
C LYS A 156 -19.09 -1.98 -6.19
N THR A 157 -18.75 -0.75 -6.54
CA THR A 157 -17.43 -0.41 -7.09
C THR A 157 -16.38 -0.49 -6.00
N VAL A 158 -15.32 -1.24 -6.25
CA VAL A 158 -14.14 -1.34 -5.40
C VAL A 158 -12.87 -1.17 -6.24
N TYR A 159 -11.75 -0.92 -5.59
CA TYR A 159 -10.46 -0.75 -6.22
C TYR A 159 -9.53 -1.89 -5.84
N SER A 160 -9.03 -2.63 -6.82
CA SER A 160 -8.05 -3.69 -6.60
C SER A 160 -6.64 -3.16 -6.81
N SER A 161 -5.72 -3.43 -5.88
CA SER A 161 -4.29 -3.17 -6.09
C SER A 161 -3.74 -4.17 -7.10
N VAL A 162 -3.11 -3.68 -8.17
CA VAL A 162 -2.46 -4.55 -9.18
C VAL A 162 -1.21 -5.24 -8.63
N ILE A 163 -0.68 -4.73 -7.51
CA ILE A 163 0.54 -5.24 -6.90
C ILE A 163 0.26 -6.34 -5.88
N THR A 164 -0.72 -6.10 -4.99
CA THR A 164 -1.01 -7.03 -3.90
C THR A 164 -2.27 -7.85 -4.11
N GLY A 165 -3.11 -7.48 -5.09
CA GLY A 165 -4.44 -8.09 -5.30
C GLY A 165 -5.48 -7.72 -4.24
N LYS A 166 -5.12 -6.90 -3.24
CA LYS A 166 -6.04 -6.48 -2.17
C LYS A 166 -7.12 -5.54 -2.71
N LEU A 167 -8.32 -5.65 -2.13
CA LEU A 167 -9.47 -4.81 -2.44
C LEU A 167 -9.58 -3.66 -1.44
N TYR A 168 -9.87 -2.47 -1.97
CA TYR A 168 -10.03 -1.23 -1.23
C TYR A 168 -11.33 -0.55 -1.63
N ASN A 169 -11.91 0.21 -0.71
CA ASN A 169 -13.13 1.00 -0.94
C ASN A 169 -12.86 2.29 -1.73
N SER A 170 -11.61 2.76 -1.79
CA SER A 170 -11.24 4.03 -2.44
C SER A 170 -9.85 3.95 -3.07
N LYS A 171 -9.60 4.80 -4.09
CA LYS A 171 -8.28 4.94 -4.74
C LYS A 171 -7.21 5.40 -3.77
N THR A 172 -7.55 6.34 -2.87
CA THR A 172 -6.62 6.90 -1.88
C THR A 172 -6.10 5.83 -0.95
N SER A 173 -6.95 4.91 -0.48
CA SER A 173 -6.52 3.79 0.35
C SER A 173 -5.56 2.83 -0.36
N VAL A 174 -5.68 2.66 -1.69
CA VAL A 174 -4.70 1.88 -2.47
C VAL A 174 -3.34 2.58 -2.48
N ILE A 175 -3.34 3.90 -2.72
CA ILE A 175 -2.11 4.71 -2.80
C ILE A 175 -1.41 4.75 -1.43
N GLU A 176 -2.16 4.87 -0.34
CA GLU A 176 -1.61 4.87 1.02
C GLU A 176 -0.97 3.53 1.39
N ASP A 177 -1.64 2.41 1.11
CA ASP A 177 -1.06 1.07 1.32
C ASP A 177 0.20 0.89 0.48
N PHE A 178 0.17 1.33 -0.78
CA PHE A 178 1.31 1.29 -1.68
C PHE A 178 2.50 2.10 -1.12
N LYS A 179 2.28 3.34 -0.70
CA LYS A 179 3.31 4.21 -0.10
C LYS A 179 3.93 3.60 1.16
N LYS A 180 3.13 2.90 1.96
CA LYS A 180 3.57 2.33 3.23
C LYS A 180 4.32 1.00 3.06
N ASN A 181 3.87 0.15 2.16
CA ASN A 181 4.30 -1.25 2.11
C ASN A 181 5.21 -1.58 0.92
N GLN A 182 5.12 -0.82 -0.19
CA GLN A 182 5.78 -1.16 -1.45
C GLN A 182 6.98 -0.27 -1.77
N ILE A 183 7.11 0.84 -1.04
CA ILE A 183 8.12 1.86 -1.27
C ILE A 183 9.01 2.00 -0.04
N LYS A 184 10.33 2.07 -0.22
CA LYS A 184 11.29 2.42 0.83
C LYS A 184 12.03 3.69 0.45
N THR A 185 12.01 4.70 1.33
CA THR A 185 12.86 5.89 1.16
C THR A 185 14.32 5.52 1.41
N ILE A 186 15.22 6.02 0.57
CA ILE A 186 16.67 5.82 0.68
C ILE A 186 17.34 7.20 0.52
N PRO A 187 18.33 7.56 1.36
CA PRO A 187 19.10 8.79 1.15
C PRO A 187 19.86 8.79 -0.18
N LEU A 188 20.03 9.95 -0.81
CA LEU A 188 20.70 10.08 -2.11
C LEU A 188 22.15 9.59 -2.05
N VAL A 189 22.82 9.84 -0.93
CA VAL A 189 24.18 9.35 -0.63
C VAL A 189 24.30 7.82 -0.77
N GLN A 190 23.23 7.09 -0.47
CA GLN A 190 23.26 5.63 -0.54
C GLN A 190 22.92 5.10 -1.92
N VAL A 191 22.35 5.90 -2.82
CA VAL A 191 21.90 5.43 -4.15
C VAL A 191 23.04 4.81 -4.97
N PRO A 192 24.24 5.42 -5.08
CA PRO A 192 25.34 4.85 -5.87
C PRO A 192 25.89 3.53 -5.34
N SER A 193 25.78 3.26 -4.03
CA SER A 193 26.28 2.02 -3.42
C SER A 193 25.31 0.84 -3.57
N GLN A 194 24.10 1.06 -4.09
CA GLN A 194 23.06 0.04 -4.24
C GLN A 194 23.15 -0.73 -5.56
N ASN A 195 24.26 -1.43 -5.80
CA ASN A 195 24.52 -2.22 -7.02
C ASN A 195 23.48 -3.31 -7.32
N ARG A 196 22.63 -3.66 -6.34
CA ARG A 196 21.58 -4.68 -6.48
C ARG A 196 20.29 -4.14 -7.11
N PHE A 197 20.16 -2.83 -7.21
CA PHE A 197 18.96 -2.14 -7.69
C PHE A 197 19.27 -1.34 -8.94
N GLN A 198 18.30 -1.24 -9.84
CA GLN A 198 18.42 -0.41 -11.03
C GLN A 198 18.02 1.02 -10.68
N ILE A 199 18.76 2.00 -11.18
CA ILE A 199 18.36 3.41 -11.07
C ILE A 199 17.54 3.73 -12.30
N GLU A 200 16.41 4.40 -12.10
CA GLU A 200 15.57 4.87 -13.20
C GLU A 200 16.37 5.80 -14.13
N GLU A 201 16.21 5.64 -15.45
CA GLU A 201 17.11 6.26 -16.45
C GLU A 201 17.18 7.78 -16.34
N VAL A 202 16.05 8.47 -16.16
CA VAL A 202 16.02 9.94 -16.03
C VAL A 202 16.72 10.38 -14.75
N PHE A 203 16.54 9.63 -13.66
CA PHE A 203 17.21 9.89 -12.41
C PHE A 203 18.72 9.59 -12.47
N LEU A 204 19.13 8.53 -13.15
CA LEU A 204 20.53 8.22 -13.38
C LEU A 204 21.21 9.33 -14.18
N GLN A 205 20.57 9.80 -15.24
CA GLN A 205 21.06 10.90 -16.06
C GLN A 205 21.18 12.19 -15.24
N PHE A 206 20.20 12.48 -14.39
CA PHE A 206 20.30 13.60 -13.45
C PHE A 206 21.53 13.51 -12.55
N ILE A 207 21.81 12.34 -11.97
CA ILE A 207 22.99 12.15 -11.11
C ILE A 207 24.29 12.35 -11.92
N GLN A 208 24.36 11.77 -13.12
CA GLN A 208 25.54 11.88 -14.00
C GLN A 208 25.79 13.33 -14.45
N ASP A 209 24.74 14.05 -14.83
CA ASP A 209 24.85 15.45 -15.24
C ASP A 209 25.34 16.32 -14.08
N HIS A 210 24.99 15.98 -12.84
CA HIS A 210 25.39 16.75 -11.67
C HIS A 210 26.77 16.36 -11.11
N LEU A 211 27.25 15.14 -11.32
CA LEU A 211 28.57 14.66 -10.89
C LEU A 211 29.72 15.01 -11.85
N GLN A 212 29.57 16.05 -12.68
CA GLN A 212 30.64 16.54 -13.55
C GLN A 212 31.70 17.31 -12.76
N GLU A 213 32.97 17.20 -13.14
CA GLU A 213 34.12 17.86 -12.49
C GLU A 213 33.91 19.36 -12.29
N ASP A 214 33.44 20.06 -13.32
CA ASP A 214 33.13 21.51 -13.27
C ASP A 214 32.17 21.89 -12.13
N LYS A 215 31.23 21.00 -11.80
CA LYS A 215 30.23 21.25 -10.75
C LYS A 215 30.74 20.90 -9.36
N LEU A 216 31.63 19.91 -9.27
CA LEU A 216 32.32 19.54 -8.05
C LEU A 216 33.35 20.61 -7.67
N SER A 217 34.15 21.09 -8.62
CA SER A 217 35.10 22.18 -8.42
C SER A 217 34.38 23.45 -7.97
N SER A 218 33.30 23.83 -8.65
CA SER A 218 32.46 24.98 -8.25
C SER A 218 31.89 24.83 -6.82
N PHE A 219 31.60 23.61 -6.37
CA PHE A 219 31.12 23.35 -5.02
C PHE A 219 32.23 23.46 -3.97
N VAL A 220 33.42 22.92 -4.26
CA VAL A 220 34.59 23.02 -3.38
C VAL A 220 35.04 24.48 -3.27
N GLU A 221 35.09 25.22 -4.37
CA GLU A 221 35.41 26.65 -4.41
C GLU A 221 34.44 27.45 -3.52
N GLU A 222 33.13 27.21 -3.64
CA GLU A 222 32.14 27.89 -2.81
C GLU A 222 32.28 27.52 -1.32
N LEU A 223 32.57 26.26 -1.00
CA LEU A 223 32.80 25.84 0.40
C LEU A 223 34.09 26.43 0.97
N SER A 224 35.12 26.65 0.15
CA SER A 224 36.39 27.25 0.58
C SER A 224 36.21 28.70 1.05
N ASN A 225 35.19 29.41 0.55
CA ASN A 225 34.82 30.76 1.01
C ASN A 225 34.27 30.78 2.44
N HIS A 226 34.02 29.62 3.05
CA HIS A 226 33.43 29.48 4.37
C HIS A 226 34.41 28.79 5.35
N PRO A 227 34.88 29.50 6.40
CA PRO A 227 35.93 29.00 7.29
C PRO A 227 35.52 27.77 8.11
N GLU A 228 34.23 27.51 8.24
CA GLU A 228 33.69 26.34 8.95
C GLU A 228 33.97 25.02 8.21
N PHE A 229 34.19 25.09 6.89
CA PHE A 229 34.41 23.92 6.04
C PHE A 229 35.87 23.68 5.66
N SER A 230 36.79 24.58 6.04
CA SER A 230 38.19 24.57 5.60
C SER A 230 38.88 23.22 5.82
N LYS A 231 38.70 22.61 7.00
CA LYS A 231 39.29 21.30 7.34
C LYS A 231 38.81 20.15 6.46
N TYR A 232 37.60 20.22 5.93
CA TYR A 232 37.06 19.18 5.06
C TYR A 232 37.53 19.41 3.63
N VAL A 233 37.53 20.67 3.18
CA VAL A 233 38.04 21.06 1.84
C VAL A 233 39.52 20.72 1.69
N GLU A 234 40.35 21.03 2.69
CA GLU A 234 41.77 20.68 2.70
C GLU A 234 41.98 19.16 2.59
N GLY A 235 41.26 18.37 3.40
CA GLY A 235 41.36 16.91 3.35
C GLY A 235 40.95 16.31 2.01
N TRP A 236 39.96 16.89 1.34
CA TRP A 236 39.52 16.47 0.01
C TRP A 236 40.53 16.78 -1.10
N LEU A 237 41.16 17.95 -1.05
CA LEU A 237 42.20 18.33 -2.00
C LEU A 237 43.48 17.49 -1.80
N GLU A 238 43.81 17.16 -0.55
CA GLU A 238 44.93 16.26 -0.22
C GLU A 238 44.67 14.83 -0.73
N GLU A 239 43.46 14.28 -0.55
CA GLU A 239 43.09 12.95 -1.08
C GLU A 239 43.19 12.87 -2.61
N GLU A 240 42.84 13.94 -3.32
CA GLU A 240 42.96 14.04 -4.79
C GLU A 240 44.42 13.98 -5.24
N THR A 241 45.32 14.70 -4.56
CA THR A 241 46.76 14.69 -4.88
C THR A 241 47.45 13.35 -4.64
N VAL A 242 46.99 12.55 -3.67
CA VAL A 242 47.56 11.22 -3.41
C VAL A 242 47.05 10.18 -4.41
N ALA A 243 45.82 10.33 -4.91
CA ALA A 243 45.24 9.43 -5.93
C ALA A 243 45.86 9.62 -7.32
N ASP A 244 46.35 10.82 -7.65
CA ASP A 244 47.04 11.09 -8.93
C ASP A 244 48.52 10.63 -8.97
N GLU A 245 49.10 10.30 -7.81
CA GLU A 245 50.49 9.84 -7.69
C GLU A 245 50.65 8.29 -7.65
N GLU A 246 49.56 7.52 -7.63
CA GLU A 246 49.52 6.05 -7.73
C GLU A 246 49.21 5.53 -9.15
#